data_AF-A0ABD5W235-F1
#
_entry.id   AF-A0ABD5W235-F1
#
_cell.length_a   1.000
_cell.length_b   1.000
_cell.length_c   1.000
_cell.angle_alpha   90.00
_cell.angle_beta   90.00
_cell.angle_gamma   90.00
#
_symmetry.space_group_name_H-M   'P 1'
#
loop_
_entity.id
_entity.type
_entity.pdbx_description
1 polymer ?
#
loop_
_entity_poly.entity_id
_entity_poly.type
_entity_poly.pdbx_seq_one_letter_code
_entity_poly.pdbx_strand_id
1 'polypeptide(L)'
;MLGTYAIVREVYKRRIDRIEAATPEMLERLASLNEAGMSVVEGFQRVRGSDLGVLTPEVERIWRDIEFGANIDDALIRFGRRVRTTAITRVVTLLTNAMRASGEMGPVLRIASEQARAEVKLRRQRRQQMFTYLVVIYVSFAVFLVIILAVNEVLVPSLPDNVALPEGDQLNRLGASPDAFARFGEVDKAAYTLVFFHAAIVQAVAAGFIAGQLGEGSLRDGVKHAAIMLGIAYVAVLLLTSPVASISALDTTSDGESVFLDSASLSEGGYVAVYGGDSLDDDEVELLGYTEYLSAGSHSDVFVPLQEGTITQDQTVLVVAHRETNGNEQFDFALPYRSGESQADGPYQGLSDRSTPGVEVDVTYIGDPEEE
;
A
#
# COMPACT_ATOMS: atom_id res chain seq x y z
N MET A 1 -10.23 2.10 5.45
CA MET A 1 -11.38 2.93 4.99
C MET A 1 -11.62 2.85 3.47
N LEU A 2 -10.60 3.04 2.61
CA LEU A 2 -10.77 3.00 1.15
C LEU A 2 -11.29 1.65 0.61
N GLY A 3 -10.80 0.54 1.15
CA GLY A 3 -11.25 -0.81 0.77
C GLY A 3 -12.74 -1.07 1.03
N THR A 4 -13.23 -0.73 2.22
CA THR A 4 -14.64 -0.89 2.58
C THR A 4 -15.56 -0.06 1.69
N TYR A 5 -15.19 1.21 1.44
CA TYR A 5 -15.93 2.07 0.50
C TYR A 5 -15.93 1.49 -0.92
N ALA A 6 -14.78 1.04 -1.42
CA ALA A 6 -14.64 0.45 -2.74
C ALA A 6 -15.55 -0.77 -2.93
N ILE A 7 -15.61 -1.67 -1.94
CA ILE A 7 -16.43 -2.88 -2.00
C ILE A 7 -17.93 -2.53 -2.05
N VAL A 8 -18.40 -1.69 -1.12
CA VAL A 8 -19.82 -1.28 -1.07
C VAL A 8 -20.24 -0.63 -2.38
N ARG A 9 -19.38 0.25 -2.90
CA ARG A 9 -19.62 0.96 -4.16
C ARG A 9 -19.67 0.01 -5.35
N GLU A 10 -18.74 -0.93 -5.45
CA GLU A 10 -18.68 -1.91 -6.52
C GLU A 10 -19.94 -2.80 -6.53
N VAL A 11 -20.40 -3.24 -5.36
CA VAL A 11 -21.64 -4.04 -5.24
C VAL A 11 -22.86 -3.24 -5.69
N TYR A 12 -22.97 -1.98 -5.24
CA TYR A 12 -24.07 -1.09 -5.62
C TYR A 12 -24.08 -0.83 -7.14
N LYS A 13 -22.92 -0.52 -7.72
CA LYS A 13 -22.74 -0.27 -9.15
C LYS A 13 -23.11 -1.49 -10.00
N ARG A 14 -22.61 -2.69 -9.64
CA ARG A 14 -22.96 -3.94 -10.33
C ARG A 14 -24.45 -4.26 -10.29
N ARG A 15 -25.15 -3.90 -9.22
CA ARG A 15 -26.61 -4.09 -9.14
C ARG A 15 -27.31 -3.16 -10.13
N ILE A 16 -26.93 -1.89 -10.18
CA ILE A 16 -27.49 -0.91 -11.11
C ILE A 16 -27.21 -1.29 -12.57
N ASP A 17 -25.97 -1.61 -12.91
CA ASP A 17 -25.58 -1.95 -14.29
C ASP A 17 -26.37 -3.16 -14.81
N ARG A 18 -26.64 -4.15 -13.94
CA ARG A 18 -27.48 -5.31 -14.30
C ARG A 18 -28.95 -4.92 -14.49
N ILE A 19 -29.49 -4.02 -13.68
CA ILE A 19 -30.87 -3.52 -13.83
C ILE A 19 -31.01 -2.79 -15.18
N GLU A 20 -30.06 -1.91 -15.50
CA GLU A 20 -30.05 -1.20 -16.78
C GLU A 20 -29.87 -2.14 -17.97
N ALA A 21 -29.03 -3.16 -17.86
CA ALA A 21 -28.82 -4.15 -18.92
C ALA A 21 -30.06 -5.02 -19.20
N ALA A 22 -30.87 -5.30 -18.18
CA ALA A 22 -32.09 -6.11 -18.30
C ALA A 22 -33.34 -5.27 -18.70
N THR A 23 -33.27 -3.94 -18.56
CA THR A 23 -34.41 -3.04 -18.84
C THR A 23 -34.90 -3.11 -20.29
N PRO A 24 -34.04 -3.12 -21.32
CA PRO A 24 -34.49 -3.19 -22.70
C PRO A 24 -35.30 -4.45 -23.00
N GLU A 25 -34.94 -5.60 -22.40
CA GLU A 25 -35.68 -6.85 -22.59
C GLU A 25 -37.07 -6.79 -21.94
N MET A 26 -37.20 -6.19 -20.75
CA MET A 26 -38.49 -5.93 -20.14
C MET A 26 -39.37 -5.05 -21.04
N LEU A 27 -38.82 -3.96 -21.58
CA LEU A 27 -39.54 -3.05 -22.47
C LEU A 27 -39.96 -3.74 -23.77
N GLU A 28 -39.10 -4.58 -24.34
CA GLU A 28 -39.41 -5.37 -25.54
C GLU A 28 -40.60 -6.32 -25.31
N ARG A 29 -40.60 -7.03 -24.18
CA ARG A 29 -41.69 -7.92 -23.81
C ARG A 29 -42.98 -7.12 -23.64
N LEU A 30 -42.94 -5.99 -22.91
CA LEU A 30 -44.10 -5.11 -22.76
C LEU A 30 -44.61 -4.56 -24.11
N ALA A 31 -43.71 -4.18 -25.03
CA ALA A 31 -44.06 -3.71 -26.36
C ALA A 31 -44.81 -4.80 -27.14
N SER A 32 -44.27 -6.02 -27.15
CA SER A 32 -44.86 -7.17 -27.87
C SER A 32 -46.24 -7.54 -27.32
N LEU A 33 -46.41 -7.49 -25.99
CA LEU A 33 -47.69 -7.76 -25.34
C LEU A 33 -48.73 -6.66 -25.62
N ASN A 34 -48.30 -5.40 -25.65
CA ASN A 34 -49.20 -4.29 -25.96
C ASN A 34 -49.60 -4.25 -27.44
N GLU A 35 -48.68 -4.54 -28.37
CA GLU A 35 -48.98 -4.70 -29.79
C GLU A 35 -49.93 -5.89 -30.06
N ALA A 36 -49.92 -6.90 -29.19
CA ALA A 36 -50.90 -8.00 -29.20
C ALA A 36 -52.28 -7.61 -28.61
N GLY A 37 -52.48 -6.35 -28.22
CA GLY A 37 -53.75 -5.81 -27.75
C GLY A 37 -53.96 -5.83 -26.23
N MET A 38 -52.98 -6.30 -25.44
CA MET A 38 -53.10 -6.23 -23.97
C MET A 38 -52.83 -4.82 -23.46
N SER A 39 -53.52 -4.42 -22.40
CA SER A 39 -53.23 -3.16 -21.72
C SER A 39 -51.82 -3.18 -21.11
N VAL A 40 -51.23 -1.99 -20.87
CA VAL A 40 -49.91 -1.90 -20.24
C VAL A 40 -49.91 -2.55 -18.84
N VAL A 41 -51.04 -2.42 -18.11
CA VAL A 41 -51.24 -3.03 -16.79
C VAL A 41 -51.21 -4.56 -16.86
N GLU A 42 -51.99 -5.16 -17.78
CA GLU A 42 -51.96 -6.61 -18.03
C GLU A 42 -50.59 -7.09 -18.51
N GLY A 43 -49.91 -6.26 -19.31
CA GLY A 43 -48.52 -6.49 -19.74
C GLY A 43 -47.57 -6.66 -18.55
N PHE A 44 -47.65 -5.78 -17.55
CA PHE A 44 -46.86 -5.90 -16.32
C PHE A 44 -47.21 -7.15 -15.51
N GLN A 45 -48.49 -7.52 -15.44
CA GLN A 45 -48.92 -8.77 -14.79
C GLN A 45 -48.29 -10.00 -15.45
N ARG A 46 -48.24 -10.03 -16.78
CA ARG A 46 -47.69 -11.16 -17.54
C ARG A 46 -46.17 -11.24 -17.46
N VAL A 47 -45.50 -10.08 -17.50
CA VAL A 47 -44.04 -9.94 -17.42
C VAL A 47 -43.50 -10.28 -16.02
N ARG A 48 -44.26 -9.98 -14.96
CA ARG A 48 -43.96 -10.39 -13.59
C ARG A 48 -43.75 -11.90 -13.45
N GLY A 49 -44.54 -12.72 -14.15
CA GLY A 49 -44.43 -14.18 -14.14
C GLY A 49 -43.30 -14.74 -15.01
N SER A 50 -42.45 -13.89 -15.59
CA SER A 50 -41.33 -14.30 -16.44
C SER A 50 -39.99 -14.07 -15.75
N ASP A 51 -38.96 -14.82 -16.15
CA ASP A 51 -37.61 -14.60 -15.63
C ASP A 51 -37.02 -13.30 -16.22
N LEU A 52 -36.80 -12.33 -15.32
CA LEU A 52 -36.17 -11.03 -15.58
C LEU A 52 -34.88 -10.86 -14.74
N GLY A 53 -34.42 -11.94 -14.09
CA GLY A 53 -33.25 -11.95 -13.23
C GLY A 53 -33.28 -10.84 -12.16
N VAL A 54 -32.36 -9.88 -12.28
CA VAL A 54 -32.18 -8.80 -11.30
C VAL A 54 -33.32 -7.78 -11.29
N LEU A 55 -34.15 -7.74 -12.34
CA LEU A 55 -35.28 -6.81 -12.44
C LEU A 55 -36.54 -7.34 -11.76
N THR A 56 -36.66 -8.64 -11.56
CA THR A 56 -37.81 -9.30 -10.91
C THR A 56 -38.28 -8.57 -9.64
N PRO A 57 -37.42 -8.24 -8.64
CA PRO A 57 -37.87 -7.55 -7.44
C PRO A 57 -38.37 -6.12 -7.70
N GLU A 58 -37.87 -5.43 -8.72
CA GLU A 58 -38.34 -4.08 -9.07
C GLU A 58 -39.66 -4.14 -9.86
N VAL A 59 -39.83 -5.12 -10.74
CA VAL A 59 -41.09 -5.38 -11.46
C VAL A 59 -42.19 -5.82 -10.49
N GLU A 60 -41.89 -6.70 -9.54
CA GLU A 60 -42.83 -7.10 -8.49
C GLU A 60 -43.27 -5.90 -7.63
N ARG A 61 -42.39 -4.92 -7.38
CA ARG A 61 -42.76 -3.67 -6.71
C ARG A 61 -43.65 -2.78 -7.56
N ILE A 62 -43.38 -2.65 -8.86
CA ILE A 62 -44.24 -1.89 -9.78
C ILE A 62 -45.63 -2.53 -9.81
N TRP A 63 -45.70 -3.86 -9.94
CA TRP A 63 -46.98 -4.58 -9.90
C TRP A 63 -47.71 -4.39 -8.57
N ARG A 64 -47.01 -4.54 -7.44
CA ARG A 64 -47.58 -4.35 -6.10
C ARG A 64 -48.15 -2.93 -5.93
N ASP A 65 -47.45 -1.91 -6.41
CA ASP A 65 -47.92 -0.53 -6.39
C ASP A 65 -49.25 -0.36 -7.16
N ILE A 66 -49.36 -1.00 -8.33
CA ILE A 66 -50.57 -0.96 -9.18
C ILE A 66 -51.71 -1.77 -8.54
N GLU A 67 -51.41 -2.93 -7.95
CA GLU A 67 -52.38 -3.78 -7.23
C GLU A 67 -52.99 -3.06 -6.02
N PHE A 68 -52.21 -2.21 -5.34
CA PHE A 68 -52.69 -1.32 -4.27
C PHE A 68 -53.38 -0.04 -4.78
N GLY A 69 -53.65 0.07 -6.09
CA GLY A 69 -54.44 1.14 -6.68
C GLY A 69 -53.65 2.39 -7.07
N ALA A 70 -52.32 2.36 -7.10
CA ALA A 70 -51.54 3.47 -7.64
C ALA A 70 -51.61 3.52 -9.17
N ASN A 71 -51.57 4.72 -9.75
CA ASN A 71 -51.47 4.87 -11.19
C ASN A 71 -50.14 4.30 -11.71
N ILE A 72 -50.18 3.76 -12.92
CA ILE A 72 -49.01 3.14 -13.56
C ILE A 72 -47.89 4.17 -13.82
N ASP A 73 -48.23 5.41 -14.13
CA ASP A 73 -47.24 6.49 -14.28
C ASP A 73 -46.54 6.79 -12.94
N ASP A 74 -47.30 6.87 -11.84
CA ASP A 74 -46.73 7.04 -10.50
C ASP A 74 -45.81 5.88 -10.11
N ALA A 75 -46.20 4.64 -10.41
CA ALA A 75 -45.41 3.44 -10.13
C ALA A 75 -44.08 3.44 -10.92
N LEU A 76 -44.11 3.82 -12.20
CA LEU A 76 -42.90 3.98 -13.03
C LEU A 76 -42.00 5.12 -12.55
N ILE A 77 -42.58 6.27 -12.17
CA ILE A 77 -41.81 7.39 -11.60
C ILE A 77 -41.14 6.97 -10.28
N ARG A 78 -41.82 6.18 -9.43
CA ARG A 78 -41.22 5.62 -8.22
C ARG A 78 -40.08 4.64 -8.56
N PHE A 79 -40.24 3.79 -9.58
CA PHE A 79 -39.17 2.93 -10.07
C PHE A 79 -37.94 3.73 -10.52
N GLY A 80 -38.12 4.77 -11.35
CA GLY A 80 -37.04 5.65 -11.77
C GLY A 80 -36.31 6.31 -10.60
N ARG A 81 -37.06 6.80 -9.58
CA ARG A 81 -36.50 7.38 -8.35
C ARG A 81 -35.76 6.39 -7.45
N ARG A 82 -36.04 5.08 -7.54
CA ARG A 82 -35.33 4.03 -6.80
C ARG A 82 -34.02 3.64 -7.48
N VAL A 83 -34.03 3.49 -8.80
CA VAL A 83 -32.83 3.07 -9.57
C VAL A 83 -31.85 4.23 -9.77
N ARG A 84 -32.35 5.47 -9.89
CA ARG A 84 -31.56 6.72 -9.91
C ARG A 84 -30.47 6.76 -10.99
N THR A 85 -30.79 6.29 -12.20
CA THR A 85 -29.89 6.47 -13.34
C THR A 85 -30.52 7.31 -14.44
N THR A 86 -29.67 7.97 -15.21
CA THR A 86 -30.09 8.80 -16.34
C THR A 86 -30.82 7.98 -17.41
N ALA A 87 -30.36 6.77 -17.72
CA ALA A 87 -31.00 5.90 -18.71
C ALA A 87 -32.42 5.53 -18.30
N ILE A 88 -32.59 5.01 -17.08
CA ILE A 88 -33.90 4.60 -16.58
C ILE A 88 -34.84 5.79 -16.45
N THR A 89 -34.35 6.93 -15.96
CA THR A 89 -35.17 8.14 -15.85
C THR A 89 -35.67 8.61 -17.22
N ARG A 90 -34.82 8.58 -18.26
CA ARG A 90 -35.22 8.92 -19.63
C ARG A 90 -36.31 7.99 -20.17
N VAL A 91 -36.13 6.68 -19.98
CA VAL A 91 -37.13 5.67 -20.36
C VAL A 91 -38.45 5.93 -19.62
N VAL A 92 -38.41 6.09 -18.30
CA VAL A 92 -39.60 6.35 -17.48
C VAL A 92 -40.31 7.61 -17.95
N THR A 93 -39.59 8.71 -18.15
CA THR A 93 -40.18 9.98 -18.64
C THR A 93 -40.86 9.82 -20.00
N LEU A 94 -40.22 9.09 -20.93
CA LEU A 94 -40.79 8.80 -22.25
C LEU A 94 -42.11 8.02 -22.12
N LEU A 95 -42.11 6.95 -21.31
CA LEU A 95 -43.30 6.13 -21.08
C LEU A 95 -44.42 6.90 -20.37
N THR A 96 -44.11 7.68 -19.35
CA THR A 96 -45.11 8.45 -18.59
C THR A 96 -45.73 9.55 -19.44
N ASN A 97 -44.94 10.22 -20.29
CA ASN A 97 -45.47 11.24 -21.19
C ASN A 97 -46.36 10.62 -22.27
N ALA A 98 -45.97 9.46 -22.81
CA ALA A 98 -46.81 8.75 -23.77
C ALA A 98 -48.14 8.29 -23.17
N MET A 99 -48.13 7.69 -21.97
CA MET A 99 -49.36 7.26 -21.29
C MET A 99 -50.32 8.42 -21.00
N ARG A 100 -49.79 9.63 -20.78
CA ARG A 100 -50.62 10.83 -20.56
C ARG A 100 -51.16 11.43 -21.86
N ALA A 101 -50.48 11.21 -22.98
CA ALA A 101 -50.81 11.82 -24.26
C ALA A 101 -51.69 10.94 -25.17
N SER A 102 -51.48 9.62 -25.19
CA SER A 102 -52.25 8.70 -26.04
C SER A 102 -52.33 7.27 -25.47
N GLY A 103 -53.23 6.46 -26.03
CA GLY A 103 -53.39 5.03 -25.69
C GLY A 103 -52.52 4.07 -26.50
N GLU A 104 -51.77 4.54 -27.51
CA GLU A 104 -50.95 3.68 -28.38
C GLU A 104 -49.55 3.48 -27.79
N MET A 105 -49.44 2.52 -26.86
CA MET A 105 -48.21 2.31 -26.07
C MET A 105 -47.18 1.40 -26.75
N GLY A 106 -47.60 0.54 -27.67
CA GLY A 106 -46.74 -0.44 -28.36
C GLY A 106 -45.54 0.21 -29.07
N PRO A 107 -45.77 1.14 -30.01
CA PRO A 107 -44.68 1.83 -30.71
C PRO A 107 -43.75 2.60 -29.76
N VAL A 108 -44.29 3.22 -28.70
CA VAL A 108 -43.47 3.97 -27.72
C VAL A 108 -42.60 3.03 -26.89
N LEU A 109 -43.15 1.91 -26.41
CA LEU A 109 -42.40 0.88 -25.69
C LEU A 109 -41.28 0.29 -26.58
N ARG A 110 -41.55 0.12 -27.88
CA ARG A 110 -40.55 -0.30 -28.87
C ARG A 110 -39.41 0.70 -28.99
N ILE A 111 -39.73 1.99 -29.18
CA ILE A 111 -38.73 3.07 -29.25
C ILE A 111 -37.91 3.12 -27.97
N ALA A 112 -38.56 2.98 -26.80
CA ALA A 112 -37.88 2.97 -25.51
C ALA A 112 -36.93 1.75 -25.36
N SER A 113 -37.35 0.57 -25.83
CA SER A 113 -36.53 -0.65 -25.89
C SER A 113 -35.30 -0.44 -26.77
N GLU A 114 -35.47 0.05 -28.00
CA GLU A 114 -34.38 0.32 -28.93
C GLU A 114 -33.39 1.36 -28.38
N GLN A 115 -33.89 2.44 -27.80
CA GLN A 115 -33.06 3.46 -27.16
C GLN A 115 -32.25 2.87 -26.00
N ALA A 116 -32.88 2.08 -25.14
CA ALA A 116 -32.22 1.44 -24.01
C ALA A 116 -31.16 0.41 -24.49
N ARG A 117 -31.47 -0.38 -25.53
CA ARG A 117 -30.51 -1.31 -26.17
C ARG A 117 -29.31 -0.57 -26.74
N ALA A 118 -29.53 0.53 -27.45
CA ALA A 118 -28.45 1.34 -28.02
C ALA A 118 -27.55 1.93 -26.94
N GLU A 119 -28.13 2.43 -25.83
CA GLU A 119 -27.35 2.97 -24.72
C GLU A 119 -26.49 1.90 -24.03
N VAL A 120 -27.06 0.72 -23.76
CA VAL A 120 -26.31 -0.43 -23.19
C VAL A 120 -25.18 -0.86 -24.13
N LYS A 121 -25.45 -0.94 -25.44
CA LYS A 121 -24.44 -1.29 -26.47
C LYS A 121 -23.29 -0.27 -26.50
N LEU A 122 -23.59 1.02 -26.54
CA LEU A 122 -22.58 2.08 -26.53
C LEU A 122 -21.73 2.07 -25.26
N ARG A 123 -22.35 1.83 -24.10
CA ARG A 123 -21.62 1.70 -22.83
C ARG A 123 -20.69 0.49 -22.82
N ARG A 124 -21.14 -0.65 -23.36
CA ARG A 124 -20.30 -1.85 -23.49
C ARG A 124 -19.10 -1.59 -24.40
N GLN A 125 -19.32 -0.94 -25.55
CA GLN A 125 -18.24 -0.55 -26.47
C GLN A 125 -17.24 0.40 -25.81
N ARG A 126 -17.75 1.44 -25.11
CA ARG A 126 -16.92 2.38 -24.36
C ARG A 126 -16.08 1.67 -23.31
N ARG A 127 -16.68 0.79 -22.51
CA ARG A 127 -15.98 0.02 -21.48
C ARG A 127 -14.85 -0.83 -22.06
N GLN A 128 -15.08 -1.45 -23.21
CA GLN A 128 -14.06 -2.28 -23.86
C GLN A 128 -12.88 -1.45 -24.39
N GLN A 129 -13.13 -0.27 -24.97
CA GLN A 129 -12.06 0.64 -25.38
C GLN A 129 -11.30 1.20 -24.17
N MET A 130 -12.02 1.56 -23.12
CA MET A 130 -11.43 2.10 -21.88
C MET A 130 -10.64 1.05 -21.11
N PHE A 131 -10.96 -0.24 -21.24
CA PHE A 131 -10.19 -1.33 -20.66
C PHE A 131 -8.73 -1.33 -21.14
N THR A 132 -8.48 -1.06 -22.42
CA THR A 132 -7.11 -0.99 -22.95
C THR A 132 -6.30 0.11 -22.27
N TYR A 133 -6.89 1.29 -22.04
CA TYR A 133 -6.22 2.37 -21.30
C TYR A 133 -5.95 2.01 -19.84
N LEU A 134 -6.88 1.30 -19.19
CA LEU A 134 -6.68 0.81 -17.82
C LEU A 134 -5.44 -0.11 -17.77
N VAL A 135 -5.31 -1.04 -18.71
CA VAL A 135 -4.14 -1.94 -18.79
C VAL A 135 -2.84 -1.14 -18.90
N VAL A 136 -2.79 -0.13 -19.78
CA VAL A 136 -1.61 0.74 -19.94
C VAL A 136 -1.23 1.40 -18.62
N ILE A 137 -2.18 1.96 -17.87
CA ILE A 137 -1.92 2.62 -16.58
C ILE A 137 -1.33 1.64 -15.56
N TYR A 138 -1.86 0.42 -15.48
CA TYR A 138 -1.35 -0.61 -14.58
C TYR A 138 0.06 -1.05 -14.96
N VAL A 139 0.34 -1.21 -16.25
CA VAL A 139 1.69 -1.52 -16.74
C VAL A 139 2.66 -0.40 -16.41
N SER A 140 2.31 0.86 -16.65
CA SER A 140 3.16 2.01 -16.31
C SER A 140 3.47 2.08 -14.80
N PHE A 141 2.47 1.81 -13.96
CA PHE A 141 2.67 1.72 -12.52
C PHE A 141 3.63 0.59 -12.13
N ALA A 142 3.49 -0.60 -12.73
CA ALA A 142 4.38 -1.73 -12.50
C ALA A 142 5.81 -1.45 -12.98
N VAL A 143 5.98 -0.83 -14.15
CA VAL A 143 7.29 -0.43 -14.67
C VAL A 143 7.99 0.55 -13.72
N PHE A 144 7.27 1.55 -13.22
CA PHE A 144 7.82 2.46 -12.23
C PHE A 144 8.27 1.74 -10.95
N LEU A 145 7.49 0.76 -10.48
CA LEU A 145 7.86 -0.04 -9.33
C LEU A 145 9.12 -0.87 -9.57
N VAL A 146 9.23 -1.49 -10.76
CA VAL A 146 10.45 -2.21 -11.19
C VAL A 146 11.65 -1.28 -11.24
N ILE A 147 11.49 -0.03 -11.69
CA ILE A 147 12.58 0.96 -11.68
C ILE A 147 13.01 1.26 -10.25
N ILE A 148 12.07 1.47 -9.31
CA ILE A 148 12.41 1.68 -7.90
C ILE A 148 13.18 0.47 -7.35
N LEU A 149 12.70 -0.74 -7.59
CA LEU A 149 13.37 -1.97 -7.18
C LEU A 149 14.80 -2.03 -7.72
N ALA A 150 14.98 -1.79 -9.02
CA ALA A 150 16.30 -1.80 -9.65
C ALA A 150 17.22 -0.70 -9.09
N VAL A 151 16.70 0.50 -8.83
CA VAL A 151 17.48 1.58 -8.24
C VAL A 151 17.92 1.22 -6.81
N ASN A 152 17.02 0.66 -6.00
CA ASN A 152 17.31 0.33 -4.61
C ASN A 152 18.29 -0.83 -4.45
N GLU A 153 18.24 -1.82 -5.34
CA GLU A 153 19.09 -3.02 -5.28
C GLU A 153 20.42 -2.86 -6.03
N VAL A 154 20.44 -2.10 -7.12
CA VAL A 154 21.62 -2.00 -7.99
C VAL A 154 22.34 -0.66 -7.81
N LEU A 155 21.60 0.46 -7.83
CA LEU A 155 22.22 1.78 -7.86
C LEU A 155 22.59 2.27 -6.46
N VAL A 156 21.67 2.24 -5.50
CA VAL A 156 21.90 2.77 -4.14
C VAL A 156 23.07 2.06 -3.43
N PRO A 157 23.23 0.73 -3.50
CA PRO A 157 24.38 0.05 -2.89
C PRO A 157 25.69 0.32 -3.62
N SER A 158 25.65 0.64 -4.92
CA SER A 158 26.84 0.97 -5.71
C SER A 158 27.38 2.38 -5.46
N LEU A 159 26.61 3.23 -4.75
CA LEU A 159 27.09 4.55 -4.36
C LEU A 159 28.16 4.38 -3.28
N PRO A 160 29.39 4.89 -3.51
CA PRO A 160 30.46 4.79 -2.51
C PRO A 160 30.04 5.53 -1.24
N ASP A 161 30.27 4.90 -0.09
CA ASP A 161 29.93 5.45 1.23
C ASP A 161 30.78 6.66 1.61
N ASN A 162 31.95 6.81 0.97
CA ASN A 162 32.85 7.93 1.13
C ASN A 162 33.50 8.31 -0.22
N VAL A 163 33.53 9.61 -0.52
CA VAL A 163 34.37 10.13 -1.61
C VAL A 163 35.79 10.24 -1.08
N ALA A 164 36.74 9.55 -1.72
CA ALA A 164 38.16 9.60 -1.33
C ALA A 164 38.63 11.06 -1.21
N LEU A 165 39.00 11.46 0.00
CA LEU A 165 39.57 12.78 0.26
C LEU A 165 40.96 12.87 -0.38
N PRO A 166 41.29 13.94 -1.13
CA PRO A 166 42.65 14.16 -1.60
C PRO A 166 43.62 14.20 -0.41
N GLU A 167 44.78 13.55 -0.52
CA GLU A 167 45.81 13.58 0.52
C GLU A 167 46.15 15.03 0.93
N GLY A 168 46.35 15.23 2.25
CA GLY A 168 46.24 16.52 2.96
C GLY A 168 47.08 17.70 2.48
N ASP A 169 48.03 17.49 1.55
CA ASP A 169 48.85 18.55 0.97
C ASP A 169 48.15 19.33 -0.16
N GLN A 170 47.09 18.76 -0.76
CA GLN A 170 46.30 19.42 -1.82
C GLN A 170 45.07 20.18 -1.28
N LEU A 171 44.42 19.67 -0.23
CA LEU A 171 43.26 20.32 0.42
C LEU A 171 43.65 21.63 1.14
N ASN A 172 44.83 21.65 1.77
CA ASN A 172 45.34 22.82 2.49
C ASN A 172 45.68 23.99 1.54
N ARG A 173 46.02 23.69 0.28
CA ARG A 173 46.24 24.70 -0.78
C ARG A 173 44.96 25.37 -1.29
N LEU A 174 43.79 24.76 -1.08
CA LEU A 174 42.49 25.27 -1.51
C LEU A 174 41.73 26.01 -0.39
N GLY A 175 42.27 26.04 0.84
CA GLY A 175 41.63 26.69 1.99
C GLY A 175 40.29 26.07 2.39
N ALA A 176 40.00 24.85 1.93
CA ALA A 176 38.79 24.10 2.26
C ALA A 176 39.10 23.11 3.40
N SER A 177 38.22 23.05 4.41
CA SER A 177 38.35 22.05 5.46
C SER A 177 38.03 20.65 4.92
N PRO A 178 38.77 19.61 5.31
CA PRO A 178 38.47 18.22 4.97
C PRO A 178 37.01 17.82 5.29
N ASP A 179 36.49 18.29 6.42
CA ASP A 179 35.09 18.08 6.84
C ASP A 179 34.07 18.68 5.86
N ALA A 180 34.34 19.84 5.28
CA ALA A 180 33.42 20.45 4.31
C ALA A 180 33.35 19.65 3.02
N PHE A 181 34.41 18.94 2.64
CA PHE A 181 34.44 18.05 1.48
C PHE A 181 33.81 16.68 1.79
N ALA A 182 34.04 16.13 2.99
CA ALA A 182 33.46 14.87 3.44
C ALA A 182 31.91 14.89 3.42
N ARG A 183 31.30 15.99 3.86
CA ARG A 183 29.82 16.18 3.83
C ARG A 183 29.19 16.17 2.44
N PHE A 184 29.94 16.43 1.37
CA PHE A 184 29.41 16.32 0.00
C PHE A 184 29.50 14.88 -0.56
N GLY A 185 30.34 14.04 0.05
CA GLY A 185 30.50 12.64 -0.33
C GLY A 185 29.59 11.68 0.45
N GLU A 186 28.99 12.15 1.54
CA GLU A 186 28.08 11.37 2.37
C GLU A 186 26.71 11.25 1.68
N VAL A 187 26.44 10.07 1.14
CA VAL A 187 25.18 9.75 0.47
C VAL A 187 24.22 9.16 1.50
N ASP A 188 23.19 9.91 1.88
CA ASP A 188 22.11 9.39 2.73
C ASP A 188 21.23 8.41 1.93
N LYS A 189 21.65 7.14 1.93
CA LYS A 189 20.94 6.03 1.30
C LYS A 189 19.49 5.93 1.81
N ALA A 190 19.25 6.20 3.10
CA ALA A 190 17.92 6.14 3.70
C ALA A 190 16.99 7.23 3.16
N ALA A 191 17.48 8.47 2.99
CA ALA A 191 16.71 9.55 2.38
C ALA A 191 16.27 9.22 0.95
N TYR A 192 17.12 8.60 0.13
CA TYR A 192 16.73 8.16 -1.22
C TYR A 192 15.60 7.14 -1.19
N THR A 193 15.71 6.10 -0.36
CA THR A 193 14.65 5.08 -0.23
C THR A 193 13.31 5.70 0.21
N LEU A 194 13.36 6.64 1.15
CA LEU A 194 12.20 7.36 1.65
C LEU A 194 11.53 8.20 0.56
N VAL A 195 12.31 8.90 -0.27
CA VAL A 195 11.76 9.71 -1.38
C VAL A 195 11.09 8.81 -2.42
N PHE A 196 11.70 7.68 -2.78
CA PHE A 196 11.09 6.72 -3.70
C PHE A 196 9.80 6.12 -3.14
N PHE A 197 9.75 5.86 -1.83
CA PHE A 197 8.54 5.42 -1.16
C PHE A 197 7.40 6.43 -1.30
N HIS A 198 7.65 7.70 -1.00
CA HIS A 198 6.65 8.76 -1.15
C HIS A 198 6.19 8.89 -2.60
N ALA A 199 7.11 8.81 -3.56
CA ALA A 199 6.79 8.86 -4.98
C ALA A 199 5.89 7.68 -5.41
N ALA A 200 6.16 6.46 -4.92
CA ALA A 200 5.33 5.29 -5.19
C ALA A 200 3.91 5.42 -4.65
N ILE A 201 3.75 5.94 -3.43
CA ILE A 201 2.44 6.21 -2.83
C ILE A 201 1.67 7.24 -3.66
N VAL A 202 2.30 8.39 -3.95
CA VAL A 202 1.67 9.47 -4.71
C VAL A 202 1.24 8.97 -6.09
N GLN A 203 2.10 8.20 -6.76
CA GLN A 203 1.79 7.62 -8.05
C GLN A 203 0.64 6.61 -7.97
N ALA A 204 0.64 5.71 -6.98
CA ALA A 204 -0.43 4.71 -6.80
C ALA A 204 -1.80 5.38 -6.64
N VAL A 205 -1.86 6.46 -5.85
CA VAL A 205 -3.08 7.24 -5.64
C VAL A 205 -3.52 7.93 -6.94
N ALA A 206 -2.63 8.69 -7.56
CA ALA A 206 -2.94 9.45 -8.77
C ALA A 206 -3.35 8.53 -9.94
N ALA A 207 -2.54 7.50 -10.21
CA ALA A 207 -2.82 6.52 -11.27
C ALA A 207 -4.11 5.75 -10.99
N GLY A 208 -4.39 5.40 -9.73
CA GLY A 208 -5.64 4.75 -9.34
C GLY A 208 -6.88 5.60 -9.60
N PHE A 209 -6.85 6.89 -9.27
CA PHE A 209 -7.96 7.80 -9.59
C PHE A 209 -8.15 8.00 -11.09
N ILE A 210 -7.06 8.14 -11.85
CA ILE A 210 -7.09 8.25 -13.31
C ILE A 210 -7.65 6.97 -13.93
N ALA A 211 -7.25 5.79 -13.44
CA ALA A 211 -7.74 4.50 -13.90
C ALA A 211 -9.26 4.36 -13.71
N GLY A 212 -9.81 4.82 -12.58
CA GLY A 212 -11.27 4.81 -12.37
C GLY A 212 -12.02 5.82 -13.24
N GLN A 213 -11.48 7.02 -13.43
CA GLN A 213 -12.10 8.03 -14.28
C GLN A 213 -12.16 7.57 -15.75
N LEU A 214 -11.09 6.97 -16.26
CA LEU A 214 -11.02 6.49 -17.63
C LEU A 214 -11.74 5.14 -17.82
N GLY A 215 -11.47 4.16 -16.96
CA GLY A 215 -12.05 2.81 -17.07
C GLY A 215 -13.55 2.78 -16.81
N GLU A 216 -14.01 3.61 -15.88
CA GLU A 216 -15.34 3.49 -15.27
C GLU A 216 -16.19 4.74 -15.32
N GLY A 217 -15.63 5.86 -15.79
CA GLY A 217 -16.34 7.11 -16.06
C GLY A 217 -16.58 7.97 -14.82
N SER A 218 -16.05 7.59 -13.64
CA SER A 218 -16.14 8.43 -12.44
C SER A 218 -14.93 8.32 -11.53
N LEU A 219 -14.50 9.46 -10.98
CA LEU A 219 -13.32 9.54 -10.11
C LEU A 219 -13.49 8.69 -8.84
N ARG A 220 -14.71 8.61 -8.33
CA ARG A 220 -15.04 7.84 -7.13
C ARG A 220 -14.90 6.34 -7.35
N ASP A 221 -14.98 5.86 -8.59
CA ASP A 221 -14.68 4.47 -8.93
C ASP A 221 -13.17 4.20 -8.90
N GLY A 222 -12.34 5.23 -8.97
CA GLY A 222 -10.88 5.14 -8.88
C GLY A 222 -10.38 4.71 -7.51
N VAL A 223 -11.18 4.84 -6.45
CA VAL A 223 -10.82 4.43 -5.09
C VAL A 223 -10.40 2.96 -5.03
N LYS A 224 -11.03 2.07 -5.79
CA LYS A 224 -10.65 0.65 -5.81
C LYS A 224 -9.30 0.43 -6.49
N HIS A 225 -9.02 1.14 -7.58
CA HIS A 225 -7.76 1.05 -8.29
C HIS A 225 -6.63 1.64 -7.46
N ALA A 226 -6.86 2.79 -6.82
CA ALA A 226 -5.94 3.40 -5.87
C ALA A 226 -5.66 2.47 -4.69
N ALA A 227 -6.68 1.82 -4.11
CA ALA A 227 -6.49 0.86 -3.02
C ALA A 227 -5.67 -0.36 -3.45
N ILE A 228 -5.90 -0.90 -4.66
CA ILE A 228 -5.12 -2.02 -5.19
C ILE A 228 -3.67 -1.60 -5.44
N MET A 229 -3.43 -0.48 -6.11
CA MET A 229 -2.08 0.01 -6.41
C MET A 229 -1.32 0.39 -5.14
N LEU A 230 -1.99 1.00 -4.16
CA LEU A 230 -1.39 1.28 -2.85
C LEU A 230 -1.02 -0.01 -2.11
N GLY A 231 -1.87 -1.04 -2.16
CA GLY A 231 -1.55 -2.35 -1.59
C GLY A 231 -0.31 -2.96 -2.24
N ILE A 232 -0.21 -2.89 -3.57
CA ILE A 232 0.97 -3.37 -4.30
C ILE A 232 2.22 -2.54 -3.95
N ALA A 233 2.12 -1.20 -3.92
CA ALA A 233 3.22 -0.34 -3.51
C ALA A 233 3.70 -0.65 -2.09
N TYR A 234 2.75 -0.83 -1.16
CA TYR A 234 3.06 -1.16 0.23
C TYR A 234 3.78 -2.51 0.35
N VAL A 235 3.30 -3.56 -0.34
CA VAL A 235 3.96 -4.87 -0.35
C VAL A 235 5.37 -4.76 -0.93
N ALA A 236 5.56 -4.03 -2.02
CA ALA A 236 6.88 -3.86 -2.61
C ALA A 236 7.84 -3.07 -1.71
N VAL A 237 7.33 -2.09 -0.96
CA VAL A 237 8.12 -1.35 0.02
C VAL A 237 8.48 -2.23 1.21
N LEU A 238 7.55 -3.06 1.68
CA LEU A 238 7.81 -4.03 2.74
C LEU A 238 8.90 -5.02 2.34
N LEU A 239 9.01 -5.37 1.05
CA LEU A 239 10.10 -6.19 0.53
C LEU A 239 11.43 -5.43 0.35
N LEU A 240 11.39 -4.10 0.21
CA LEU A 240 12.56 -3.26 -0.07
C LEU A 240 13.19 -2.60 1.17
N THR A 241 12.41 -2.44 2.23
CA THR A 241 12.88 -1.71 3.42
C THR A 241 13.83 -2.62 4.17
N SER A 242 15.08 -2.19 4.36
CA SER A 242 16.04 -2.91 5.19
C SER A 242 15.62 -2.88 6.66
N PRO A 243 15.90 -3.94 7.44
CA PRO A 243 15.69 -3.91 8.87
C PRO A 243 16.53 -2.81 9.51
N VAL A 244 15.96 -2.10 10.48
CA VAL A 244 16.58 -0.98 11.19
C VAL A 244 16.63 -1.24 12.69
N ALA A 245 17.66 -0.72 13.34
CA ALA A 245 17.80 -0.71 14.78
C ALA A 245 18.20 0.68 15.26
N SER A 246 17.94 0.99 16.53
CA SER A 246 18.45 2.19 17.21
C SER A 246 18.90 1.83 18.62
N ILE A 247 20.02 2.37 19.10
CA ILE A 247 20.54 2.16 20.45
C ILE A 247 20.68 3.53 21.12
N SER A 248 20.24 3.65 22.38
CA SER A 248 20.48 4.81 23.22
C SER A 248 21.44 4.44 24.34
N ALA A 249 22.54 5.19 24.44
CA ALA A 249 23.67 4.88 25.31
C ALA A 249 24.20 6.15 26.00
N LEU A 250 23.29 6.99 26.51
CA LEU A 250 23.62 8.31 27.07
C LEU A 250 24.46 8.25 28.36
N ASP A 251 24.17 7.28 29.25
CA ASP A 251 24.83 7.11 30.54
C ASP A 251 25.18 5.62 30.73
N THR A 252 26.12 5.13 29.93
CA THR A 252 26.48 3.71 29.92
C THR A 252 27.46 3.40 31.05
N THR A 253 27.10 2.45 31.90
CA THR A 253 27.91 2.01 33.04
C THR A 253 28.24 0.53 32.95
N SER A 254 29.34 0.13 33.57
CA SER A 254 29.77 -1.27 33.66
C SER A 254 30.23 -1.63 35.06
N ASP A 255 29.72 -2.74 35.59
CA ASP A 255 30.20 -3.36 36.84
C ASP A 255 31.49 -4.18 36.63
N GLY A 256 31.84 -4.42 35.37
CA GLY A 256 33.06 -5.10 34.92
C GLY A 256 32.80 -6.45 34.28
N GLU A 257 31.66 -7.07 34.61
CA GLU A 257 31.17 -8.30 34.00
C GLU A 257 30.00 -8.03 33.04
N SER A 258 29.43 -6.83 33.03
CA SER A 258 28.25 -6.47 32.23
C SER A 258 28.19 -4.98 31.90
N VAL A 259 27.54 -4.64 30.78
CA VAL A 259 27.29 -3.26 30.33
C VAL A 259 25.80 -2.96 30.36
N PHE A 260 25.43 -1.81 30.91
CA PHE A 260 24.04 -1.33 30.99
C PHE A 260 23.76 -0.23 29.97
N LEU A 261 22.82 -0.49 29.06
CA LEU A 261 22.36 0.47 28.04
C LEU A 261 20.94 0.96 28.38
N ASP A 262 20.65 2.23 28.11
CA ASP A 262 19.33 2.82 28.41
C ASP A 262 18.21 2.15 27.61
N SER A 263 18.40 2.03 26.29
CA SER A 263 17.42 1.37 25.44
C SER A 263 17.96 0.89 24.11
N ALA A 264 17.34 -0.16 23.56
CA ALA A 264 17.56 -0.62 22.20
C ALA A 264 16.22 -0.89 21.51
N SER A 265 16.09 -0.53 20.24
CA SER A 265 14.93 -0.82 19.42
C SER A 265 15.35 -1.57 18.17
N LEU A 266 14.77 -2.76 17.93
CA LEU A 266 15.12 -3.66 16.84
C LEU A 266 13.88 -3.92 15.97
N SER A 267 13.97 -3.77 14.64
CA SER A 267 12.81 -3.98 13.77
C SER A 267 12.45 -5.46 13.56
N GLU A 268 13.43 -6.37 13.63
CA GLU A 268 13.25 -7.82 13.40
C GLU A 268 13.73 -8.68 14.58
N GLY A 269 14.15 -8.06 15.69
CA GLY A 269 14.77 -8.75 16.82
C GLY A 269 16.23 -9.14 16.53
N GLY A 270 16.87 -9.76 17.51
CA GLY A 270 18.28 -10.14 17.44
C GLY A 270 19.01 -9.83 18.74
N TYR A 271 20.22 -9.29 18.65
CA TYR A 271 21.14 -9.18 19.78
C TYR A 271 21.75 -7.77 19.84
N VAL A 272 22.20 -7.37 21.02
CA VAL A 272 23.10 -6.23 21.18
C VAL A 272 24.44 -6.77 21.67
N ALA A 273 25.50 -6.49 20.92
CA ALA A 273 26.84 -6.94 21.21
C ALA A 273 27.75 -5.75 21.49
N VAL A 274 28.70 -5.95 22.39
CA VAL A 274 29.70 -4.97 22.81
C VAL A 274 31.06 -5.49 22.39
N TYR A 275 31.82 -4.64 21.71
CA TYR A 275 33.14 -4.96 21.18
C TYR A 275 34.20 -4.02 21.76
N GLY A 276 35.39 -4.57 21.98
CA GLY A 276 36.60 -3.82 22.28
C GLY A 276 37.24 -3.35 20.98
N GLY A 277 37.23 -2.03 20.75
CA GLY A 277 37.69 -1.41 19.51
C GLY A 277 36.75 -0.28 19.05
N ASP A 278 37.10 0.35 17.94
CA ASP A 278 36.36 1.47 17.33
C ASP A 278 35.62 1.07 16.03
N SER A 279 35.93 -0.10 15.45
CA SER A 279 35.34 -0.57 14.19
C SER A 279 35.23 -2.09 14.11
N LEU A 280 34.10 -2.60 13.61
CA LEU A 280 33.91 -4.03 13.35
C LEU A 280 34.73 -4.58 12.17
N ASP A 281 35.21 -3.70 11.29
CA ASP A 281 36.01 -4.08 10.12
C ASP A 281 37.51 -4.23 10.46
N ASP A 282 37.92 -3.86 11.68
CA ASP A 282 39.31 -4.00 12.12
C ASP A 282 39.63 -5.47 12.44
N ASP A 283 40.82 -5.94 12.05
CA ASP A 283 41.30 -7.28 12.38
C ASP A 283 41.64 -7.43 13.88
N GLU A 284 41.80 -6.31 14.61
CA GLU A 284 42.07 -6.28 16.06
C GLU A 284 40.81 -6.20 16.93
N VAL A 285 39.61 -6.09 16.33
CA VAL A 285 38.36 -5.98 17.11
C VAL A 285 38.05 -7.29 17.86
N GLU A 286 37.68 -7.16 19.14
CA GLU A 286 37.37 -8.30 20.00
C GLU A 286 35.93 -8.21 20.50
N LEU A 287 35.20 -9.33 20.49
CA LEU A 287 33.88 -9.43 21.11
C LEU A 287 34.05 -9.48 22.64
N LEU A 288 33.44 -8.54 23.37
CA LEU A 288 33.46 -8.54 24.84
C LEU A 288 32.25 -9.29 25.40
N GLY A 289 31.10 -9.14 24.75
CA GLY A 289 29.87 -9.85 25.13
C GLY A 289 28.65 -9.45 24.33
N TYR A 290 27.54 -10.14 24.60
CA TYR A 290 26.28 -9.96 23.88
C TYR A 290 25.07 -10.31 24.75
N THR A 291 23.92 -9.71 24.42
CA THR A 291 22.64 -9.98 25.09
C THR A 291 22.09 -11.36 24.74
N GLU A 292 21.16 -11.87 25.54
CA GLU A 292 20.21 -12.88 25.05
C GLU A 292 19.35 -12.33 23.89
N TYR A 293 18.61 -13.22 23.22
CA TYR A 293 17.73 -12.83 22.13
C TYR A 293 16.70 -11.78 22.58
N LEU A 294 16.73 -10.63 21.92
CA LEU A 294 15.76 -9.56 22.06
C LEU A 294 14.73 -9.65 20.92
N SER A 295 13.46 -9.77 21.29
CA SER A 295 12.36 -9.78 20.31
C SER A 295 12.27 -8.45 19.54
N ALA A 296 11.68 -8.45 18.34
CA ALA A 296 11.37 -7.21 17.63
C ALA A 296 10.56 -6.23 18.49
N GLY A 297 10.97 -4.96 18.54
CA GLY A 297 10.39 -3.92 19.39
C GLY A 297 11.43 -3.11 20.13
N SER A 298 10.97 -2.32 21.12
CA SER A 298 11.81 -1.49 21.98
C SER A 298 11.99 -2.13 23.34
N HIS A 299 13.22 -2.12 23.84
CA HIS A 299 13.64 -2.64 25.13
C HIS A 299 14.32 -1.53 25.91
N SER A 300 13.95 -1.37 27.19
CA SER A 300 14.61 -0.46 28.13
C SER A 300 15.49 -1.26 29.07
N ASP A 301 16.48 -0.59 29.66
CA ASP A 301 17.39 -1.18 30.66
C ASP A 301 18.07 -2.44 30.10
N VAL A 302 18.67 -2.30 28.92
CA VAL A 302 19.26 -3.43 28.19
C VAL A 302 20.57 -3.83 28.86
N PHE A 303 20.58 -5.05 29.39
CA PHE A 303 21.71 -5.64 30.07
C PHE A 303 22.53 -6.53 29.12
N VAL A 304 23.80 -6.18 28.92
CA VAL A 304 24.73 -6.92 28.06
C VAL A 304 25.79 -7.61 28.91
N PRO A 305 25.67 -8.92 29.19
CA PRO A 305 26.71 -9.66 29.88
C PRO A 305 27.98 -9.75 29.04
N LEU A 306 29.14 -9.63 29.67
CA LEU A 306 30.46 -9.72 29.06
C LEU A 306 31.05 -11.12 29.28
N GLN A 307 30.73 -12.05 28.38
CA GLN A 307 31.15 -13.45 28.52
C GLN A 307 32.57 -13.73 27.99
N GLU A 308 33.10 -12.87 27.11
CA GLU A 308 34.36 -13.09 26.41
C GLU A 308 35.47 -12.13 26.87
N GLY A 309 35.12 -11.01 27.51
CA GLY A 309 36.05 -10.06 28.10
C GLY A 309 35.49 -9.37 29.35
N THR A 310 36.25 -8.44 29.92
CA THR A 310 35.84 -7.64 31.10
C THR A 310 36.25 -6.19 30.94
N ILE A 311 35.48 -5.26 31.50
CA ILE A 311 35.81 -3.83 31.52
C ILE A 311 36.32 -3.48 32.92
N THR A 312 37.61 -3.20 33.09
CA THR A 312 38.19 -2.94 34.42
C THR A 312 38.47 -1.46 34.70
N GLN A 313 38.20 -0.59 33.73
CA GLN A 313 38.39 0.86 33.81
C GLN A 313 37.52 1.55 32.76
N ASP A 314 37.37 2.87 32.88
CA ASP A 314 36.69 3.68 31.88
C ASP A 314 37.35 3.49 30.50
N GLN A 315 36.54 3.11 29.52
CA GLN A 315 36.99 2.92 28.14
C GLN A 315 35.84 3.14 27.15
N THR A 316 36.19 3.48 25.91
CA THR A 316 35.25 3.52 24.80
C THR A 316 35.08 2.11 24.24
N VAL A 317 33.83 1.69 24.02
CA VAL A 317 33.49 0.42 23.39
C VAL A 317 32.59 0.66 22.17
N LEU A 318 32.58 -0.28 21.25
CA LEU A 318 31.66 -0.26 20.12
C LEU A 318 30.44 -1.12 20.44
N VAL A 319 29.26 -0.51 20.45
CA VAL A 319 27.98 -1.20 20.67
C VAL A 319 27.27 -1.39 19.35
N VAL A 320 26.92 -2.63 19.02
CA VAL A 320 26.31 -2.98 17.73
C VAL A 320 25.07 -3.83 17.92
N ALA A 321 24.00 -3.46 17.22
CA ALA A 321 22.82 -4.31 17.10
C ALA A 321 23.03 -5.34 16.00
N HIS A 322 22.82 -6.61 16.30
CA HIS A 322 22.87 -7.74 15.38
C HIS A 322 21.47 -8.31 15.15
N ARG A 323 21.23 -8.84 13.95
CA ARG A 323 19.96 -9.47 13.57
C ARG A 323 20.01 -10.95 13.88
N GLU A 324 18.89 -11.55 14.25
CA GLU A 324 18.75 -13.01 14.20
C GLU A 324 18.41 -13.41 12.76
N THR A 325 19.27 -14.20 12.12
CA THR A 325 19.18 -14.49 10.68
C THR A 325 18.82 -15.94 10.36
N ASN A 326 19.05 -16.86 11.29
CA ASN A 326 18.98 -18.29 11.04
C ASN A 326 17.88 -18.98 11.88
N GLY A 327 17.30 -18.26 12.85
CA GLY A 327 16.18 -18.66 13.69
C GLY A 327 16.53 -19.63 14.80
N ASN A 328 17.80 -19.71 15.21
CA ASN A 328 18.26 -20.61 16.26
C ASN A 328 18.36 -19.98 17.65
N GLU A 329 18.08 -18.67 17.77
CA GLU A 329 18.17 -17.89 19.02
C GLU A 329 19.54 -18.03 19.71
N GLN A 330 20.60 -18.22 18.91
CA GLN A 330 21.99 -18.22 19.35
C GLN A 330 22.76 -17.18 18.57
N PHE A 331 23.65 -16.46 19.26
CA PHE A 331 24.49 -15.45 18.63
C PHE A 331 25.67 -16.12 17.91
N ASP A 332 25.62 -16.15 16.57
CA ASP A 332 26.59 -16.86 15.74
C ASP A 332 27.45 -15.92 14.85
N PHE A 333 27.57 -14.65 15.22
CA PHE A 333 28.32 -13.67 14.44
C PHE A 333 29.83 -13.96 14.47
N ALA A 334 30.47 -13.92 13.30
CA ALA A 334 31.89 -14.19 13.15
C ALA A 334 32.65 -12.92 12.75
N LEU A 335 33.69 -12.58 13.49
CA LEU A 335 34.59 -11.46 13.19
C LEU A 335 35.68 -11.83 12.17
N PRO A 336 36.23 -10.84 11.42
CA PRO A 336 35.78 -9.44 11.36
C PRO A 336 34.53 -9.27 10.49
N TYR A 337 33.85 -8.14 10.63
CA TYR A 337 32.74 -7.79 9.73
C TYR A 337 33.28 -7.59 8.31
N ARG A 338 32.58 -8.16 7.31
CA ARG A 338 32.88 -7.90 5.91
C ARG A 338 31.63 -7.46 5.18
N SER A 339 31.57 -6.18 4.84
CA SER A 339 30.49 -5.61 4.04
C SER A 339 30.30 -6.40 2.74
N GLY A 340 29.11 -6.97 2.55
CA GLY A 340 28.73 -7.77 1.37
C GLY A 340 28.90 -9.28 1.52
N GLU A 341 29.50 -9.79 2.60
CA GLU A 341 29.46 -11.22 2.93
C GLU A 341 28.23 -11.54 3.76
N SER A 342 27.54 -12.63 3.43
CA SER A 342 26.42 -13.14 4.22
C SER A 342 26.97 -13.84 5.46
N GLN A 343 27.09 -13.10 6.57
CA GLN A 343 27.44 -13.65 7.87
C GLN A 343 26.17 -13.96 8.67
N ALA A 344 26.19 -15.08 9.39
CA ALA A 344 25.16 -15.36 10.38
C ALA A 344 25.17 -14.21 11.40
N ASP A 345 23.97 -13.77 11.74
CA ASP A 345 23.67 -12.71 12.69
C ASP A 345 24.42 -11.41 12.45
N GLY A 346 24.54 -11.04 11.17
CA GLY A 346 25.18 -9.78 10.78
C GLY A 346 24.51 -8.53 11.38
N PRO A 347 25.28 -7.44 11.52
CA PRO A 347 24.82 -6.22 12.16
C PRO A 347 23.67 -5.53 11.41
N TYR A 348 22.82 -4.79 12.12
CA TYR A 348 21.86 -3.85 11.54
C TYR A 348 22.59 -2.70 10.85
N GLN A 349 22.28 -2.47 9.57
CA GLN A 349 22.98 -1.48 8.73
C GLN A 349 22.61 -0.01 9.04
N GLY A 350 21.63 0.23 9.91
CA GLY A 350 20.99 1.55 10.12
C GLY A 350 21.53 2.35 11.32
N LEU A 351 22.65 1.94 11.90
CA LEU A 351 23.28 2.56 13.07
C LEU A 351 24.72 2.91 12.70
N SER A 352 24.96 4.10 12.18
CA SER A 352 26.34 4.52 11.91
C SER A 352 26.46 6.05 11.89
N ASP A 353 27.31 6.59 12.76
CA ASP A 353 27.88 7.95 12.67
C ASP A 353 29.17 7.96 11.81
N ARG A 354 29.67 6.77 11.46
CA ARG A 354 30.80 6.48 10.56
C ARG A 354 30.47 5.21 9.77
N SER A 355 31.08 4.98 8.62
CA SER A 355 30.75 3.94 7.62
C SER A 355 30.70 2.45 8.09
N THR A 356 30.75 2.17 9.40
CA THR A 356 30.69 0.85 10.03
C THR A 356 29.50 0.74 10.99
N PRO A 357 28.77 -0.40 11.01
CA PRO A 357 27.64 -0.57 11.92
C PRO A 357 28.06 -0.50 13.38
N GLY A 358 27.37 0.33 14.16
CA GLY A 358 27.61 0.49 15.58
C GLY A 358 27.62 1.93 16.05
N VAL A 359 27.65 2.10 17.36
CA VAL A 359 27.83 3.40 18.03
C VAL A 359 28.98 3.26 19.01
N GLU A 360 29.95 4.18 18.93
CA GLU A 360 30.99 4.34 19.94
C GLU A 360 30.35 4.91 21.22
N VAL A 361 30.58 4.23 22.33
CA VAL A 361 30.01 4.58 23.62
C VAL A 361 31.11 4.61 24.66
N ASP A 362 31.23 5.72 25.37
CA ASP A 362 32.09 5.82 26.54
C ASP A 362 31.42 5.12 27.73
N VAL A 363 32.08 4.09 28.25
CA VAL A 363 31.57 3.29 29.38
C VAL A 363 32.29 3.74 30.65
N THR A 364 31.51 4.11 31.66
CA THR A 364 32.04 4.40 33.01
C THR A 364 32.09 3.12 33.84
N TYR A 365 33.27 2.75 34.31
CA TYR A 365 33.47 1.60 35.18
C TYR A 365 33.12 1.95 36.62
N ILE A 366 32.13 1.27 37.18
CA ILE A 366 31.64 1.49 38.55
C ILE A 366 32.09 0.41 39.55
N GLY A 367 32.74 -0.66 39.06
CA GLY A 367 33.24 -1.77 39.88
C GLY A 367 32.16 -2.71 40.40
N ASP A 368 32.57 -3.92 40.80
CA ASP A 368 31.69 -4.94 41.38
C ASP A 368 31.18 -4.48 42.76
N PRO A 369 29.85 -4.37 42.98
CA PRO A 369 29.29 -4.03 44.28
C PRO A 369 29.57 -5.06 45.39
N GLU A 370 30.13 -6.24 45.10
CA GLU A 370 30.45 -7.27 46.11
C GLU A 370 31.88 -7.18 46.72
N GLU A 371 32.74 -6.24 46.29
CA GLU A 371 34.04 -5.96 46.93
C GLU A 371 34.01 -4.71 47.85
N GLU A 372 33.21 -4.72 48.92
CA GLU A 372 33.39 -3.84 50.10
C GLU A 372 33.54 -4.60 51.43
#